data_AF-A0A8S3T219-F1
#
_entry.id   AF-A0A8S3T219-F1
#
_cell.length_a   1.000
_cell.length_b   1.000
_cell.length_c   1.000
_cell.angle_alpha   90.00
_cell.angle_beta   90.00
_cell.angle_gamma   90.00
#
_symmetry.space_group_name_H-M   'P 1'
#
loop_
_entity.id
_entity.type
_entity.pdbx_description
1 polymer ?
#
loop_
_entity_poly.entity_id
_entity_poly.type
_entity_poly.pdbx_seq_one_letter_code
_entity_poly.pdbx_strand_id
1 'polypeptide(L)'
;MENEFRILLIGKTGAGKSTTGNSLLGREEFTADVSDESVTKYTKSARGTCNGRHIIVFDTPGFFDTEDDNAVILQEISKALTFPGMHSIIYILQIGRMTAEEQSTIEIFMDYFGDEVSDFVSVVFTNKDRLQNANTNIKDFVENKVKKDSPLGGLLTKINNRYISLGLKNNEQDVHMIIENVYNTVRNNGGRIPDGMFIWKKCDRADATIGDRGRIWNYDIHNDVVFVCCRSGKIMSVDGRRCIVTEGGNKLDIHINCDLVIGAS
;
A
#
# COMPACT_ATOMS: atom_id res chain seq x y z
N MET A 1 -14.75 20.22 2.69
CA MET A 1 -15.09 18.78 2.84
C MET A 1 -14.01 18.18 3.72
N GLU A 2 -14.17 18.27 5.03
CA GLU A 2 -13.18 17.78 6.00
C GLU A 2 -13.68 16.46 6.58
N ASN A 3 -12.80 15.44 6.55
CA ASN A 3 -12.91 14.09 7.14
C ASN A 3 -13.46 12.94 6.26
N GLU A 4 -12.96 12.81 5.03
CA GLU A 4 -13.07 11.56 4.24
C GLU A 4 -11.72 10.81 4.28
N PHE A 5 -11.70 9.57 4.80
CA PHE A 5 -10.50 8.73 4.83
C PHE A 5 -10.36 7.91 3.55
N ARG A 6 -9.18 7.88 2.96
CA ARG A 6 -8.88 7.15 1.73
C ARG A 6 -7.99 5.96 2.07
N ILE A 7 -8.51 4.77 1.80
CA ILE A 7 -7.93 3.50 2.23
C ILE A 7 -7.58 2.70 0.98
N LEU A 8 -6.30 2.37 0.80
CA LEU A 8 -5.83 1.53 -0.29
C LEU A 8 -5.65 0.10 0.20
N LEU A 9 -6.31 -0.86 -0.45
CA LEU A 9 -6.17 -2.28 -0.16
C LEU A 9 -5.18 -2.91 -1.13
N ILE A 10 -4.13 -3.54 -0.60
CA ILE A 10 -3.10 -4.21 -1.40
C ILE A 10 -2.83 -5.62 -0.87
N GLY A 11 -2.17 -6.46 -1.67
CA GLY A 11 -1.86 -7.84 -1.33
C GLY A 11 -2.10 -8.76 -2.52
N LYS A 12 -1.68 -10.02 -2.41
CA LYS A 12 -1.74 -10.98 -3.52
C LYS A 12 -3.18 -11.28 -4.00
N THR A 13 -3.29 -11.93 -5.15
CA THR A 13 -4.58 -12.44 -5.64
C THR A 13 -5.19 -13.43 -4.64
N GLY A 14 -6.51 -13.39 -4.46
CA GLY A 14 -7.22 -14.23 -3.49
C GLY A 14 -7.01 -13.88 -2.01
N ALA A 15 -6.21 -12.86 -1.65
CA ALA A 15 -5.97 -12.50 -0.24
C ALA A 15 -7.23 -12.03 0.52
N GLY A 16 -8.28 -11.63 -0.21
CA GLY A 16 -9.54 -11.12 0.34
C GLY A 16 -9.66 -9.59 0.34
N LYS A 17 -8.98 -8.89 -0.59
CA LYS A 17 -9.05 -7.43 -0.73
C LYS A 17 -10.48 -6.94 -0.99
N SER A 18 -11.13 -7.43 -2.04
CA SER A 18 -12.50 -7.07 -2.42
C SER A 18 -13.51 -7.40 -1.31
N THR A 19 -13.36 -8.56 -0.66
CA THR A 19 -14.17 -8.94 0.52
C THR A 19 -13.99 -7.95 1.67
N THR A 20 -12.75 -7.60 2.00
CA THR A 20 -12.44 -6.61 3.05
C THR A 20 -13.03 -5.24 2.70
N GLY A 21 -12.95 -4.82 1.43
CA GLY A 21 -13.54 -3.58 0.97
C GLY A 21 -15.07 -3.56 1.12
N ASN A 22 -15.74 -4.67 0.79
CA ASN A 22 -17.18 -4.83 1.00
C ASN A 22 -17.54 -4.83 2.50
N SER A 23 -16.73 -5.45 3.36
CA SER A 23 -16.91 -5.40 4.81
C SER A 23 -16.82 -3.97 5.35
N LEU A 24 -15.85 -3.18 4.87
CA LEU A 24 -15.69 -1.77 5.27
C LEU A 24 -16.84 -0.89 4.77
N LEU A 25 -17.37 -1.18 3.57
CA LEU A 25 -18.47 -0.42 2.98
C LEU A 25 -19.85 -0.85 3.49
N GLY A 26 -19.94 -2.00 4.17
CA GLY A 26 -21.19 -2.58 4.65
C GLY A 26 -22.13 -3.07 3.55
N ARG A 27 -21.62 -3.25 2.31
CA ARG A 27 -22.38 -3.69 1.14
C ARG A 27 -21.48 -4.34 0.11
N GLU A 28 -22.07 -5.12 -0.80
CA GLU A 28 -21.37 -5.71 -1.94
C GLU A 28 -21.16 -4.65 -3.03
N GLU A 29 -19.92 -4.20 -3.21
CA GLU A 29 -19.54 -3.16 -4.17
C GLU A 29 -18.42 -3.66 -5.10
N PHE A 30 -17.42 -4.33 -4.53
CA PHE A 30 -16.36 -5.00 -5.26
C PHE A 30 -16.73 -6.45 -5.52
N THR A 31 -16.53 -6.91 -6.76
CA THR A 31 -16.74 -8.32 -7.12
C THR A 31 -15.69 -9.19 -6.44
N ALA A 32 -16.11 -10.04 -5.53
CA ALA A 32 -15.26 -11.06 -4.90
C ALA A 32 -15.70 -12.43 -5.43
N ASP A 33 -14.92 -13.01 -6.34
CA ASP A 33 -15.13 -14.39 -6.82
C ASP A 33 -13.99 -15.30 -6.35
N VAL A 34 -14.29 -16.58 -6.20
CA VAL A 34 -13.31 -17.63 -5.88
C VAL A 34 -12.88 -18.26 -7.20
N SER A 35 -12.10 -17.52 -8.00
CA SER A 35 -11.50 -18.00 -9.26
C SER A 35 -9.97 -17.97 -9.17
N ASP A 36 -9.32 -18.87 -9.92
CA ASP A 36 -7.85 -18.86 -10.05
C ASP A 36 -7.34 -17.61 -10.79
N GLU A 37 -8.17 -16.97 -11.61
CA GLU A 37 -7.85 -15.69 -12.26
C GLU A 37 -8.25 -14.48 -11.39
N SER A 38 -7.45 -13.41 -11.43
CA SER A 38 -7.80 -12.14 -10.78
C SER A 38 -9.04 -11.52 -11.44
N VAL A 39 -10.14 -11.44 -10.67
CA VAL A 39 -11.38 -10.76 -11.08
C VAL A 39 -11.18 -9.25 -11.26
N THR A 40 -10.28 -8.65 -10.47
CA THR A 40 -10.00 -7.21 -10.49
C THR A 40 -8.77 -6.94 -11.35
N LYS A 41 -9.01 -6.41 -12.56
CA LYS A 41 -7.95 -6.05 -13.53
C LYS A 41 -7.48 -4.59 -13.44
N TYR A 42 -8.26 -3.73 -12.79
CA TYR A 42 -7.97 -2.30 -12.62
C TYR A 42 -8.35 -1.86 -11.20
N THR A 43 -7.71 -0.80 -10.70
CA THR A 43 -8.08 -0.25 -9.40
C THR A 43 -9.50 0.29 -9.44
N LYS A 44 -10.36 -0.18 -8.52
CA LYS A 44 -11.73 0.32 -8.35
C LYS A 44 -11.80 1.10 -7.04
N SER A 45 -12.61 2.15 -7.01
CA SER A 45 -12.86 2.90 -5.78
C SER A 45 -14.34 3.05 -5.50
N ALA A 46 -14.69 3.04 -4.23
CA ALA A 46 -16.06 3.27 -3.80
C ALA A 46 -16.13 4.04 -2.49
N ARG A 47 -17.12 4.93 -2.40
CA ARG A 47 -17.37 5.76 -1.22
C ARG A 47 -18.38 5.10 -0.29
N GLY A 48 -18.20 5.30 1.01
CA GLY A 48 -19.12 4.80 2.02
C GLY A 48 -19.03 5.57 3.32
N THR A 49 -19.85 5.14 4.29
CA THR A 49 -19.76 5.61 5.68
C THR A 49 -19.61 4.39 6.57
N CYS A 50 -18.56 4.37 7.38
CA CYS A 50 -18.31 3.30 8.33
C CYS A 50 -18.11 3.91 9.73
N ASN A 51 -18.89 3.46 10.72
CA ASN A 51 -18.87 4.00 12.08
C ASN A 51 -18.96 5.53 12.15
N GLY A 52 -19.83 6.12 11.31
CA GLY A 52 -20.03 7.57 11.24
C GLY A 52 -18.90 8.35 10.55
N ARG A 53 -17.91 7.67 9.95
CA ARG A 53 -16.80 8.30 9.22
C ARG A 53 -16.95 8.06 7.71
N HIS A 54 -16.73 9.10 6.93
CA HIS A 54 -16.70 8.97 5.47
C HIS A 54 -15.41 8.29 5.03
N ILE A 55 -15.52 7.29 4.17
CA ILE A 55 -14.38 6.56 3.63
C ILE A 55 -14.48 6.42 2.11
N ILE A 56 -13.33 6.40 1.44
CA ILE A 56 -13.15 5.83 0.10
C ILE A 56 -12.25 4.61 0.24
N VAL A 57 -12.72 3.47 -0.24
CA VAL A 57 -11.92 2.25 -0.34
C VAL A 57 -11.46 2.09 -1.77
N PHE A 58 -10.17 1.87 -1.98
CA PHE A 58 -9.55 1.55 -3.27
C PHE A 58 -9.15 0.07 -3.25
N ASP A 59 -9.84 -0.74 -4.05
CA ASP A 59 -9.52 -2.15 -4.27
C ASP A 59 -8.59 -2.26 -5.48
N THR A 60 -7.39 -2.80 -5.27
CA THR A 60 -6.38 -2.94 -6.34
C THR A 60 -6.40 -4.35 -6.93
N PRO A 61 -5.88 -4.54 -8.14
CA PRO A 61 -5.46 -5.86 -8.61
C PRO A 61 -4.52 -6.54 -7.60
N GLY A 62 -4.52 -7.88 -7.57
CA GLY A 62 -3.57 -8.62 -6.76
C GLY A 62 -2.16 -8.54 -7.33
N PHE A 63 -1.16 -8.49 -6.45
CA PHE A 63 0.22 -8.71 -6.87
C PHE A 63 0.40 -10.14 -7.38
N PHE A 64 1.09 -10.27 -8.51
CA PHE A 64 1.52 -11.50 -9.19
C PHE A 64 0.46 -12.40 -9.83
N ASP A 65 0.71 -12.66 -11.12
CA ASP A 65 0.60 -13.99 -11.77
C ASP A 65 1.85 -14.21 -12.69
N THR A 66 2.49 -13.13 -13.20
CA THR A 66 3.82 -13.16 -13.88
C THR A 66 4.69 -11.90 -13.66
N GLU A 67 6.01 -11.95 -13.93
CA GLU A 67 6.96 -10.82 -13.76
C GLU A 67 6.60 -9.57 -14.57
N ASP A 68 5.99 -9.74 -15.75
CA ASP A 68 5.52 -8.64 -16.60
C ASP A 68 4.32 -7.90 -15.97
N ASP A 69 3.54 -8.54 -15.09
CA ASP A 69 2.35 -7.96 -14.44
C ASP A 69 2.71 -7.03 -13.27
N ASN A 70 3.86 -7.24 -12.61
CA ASN A 70 4.22 -6.48 -11.42
C ASN A 70 4.40 -4.99 -11.69
N ALA A 71 5.04 -4.65 -12.81
CA ALA A 71 5.19 -3.26 -13.21
C ALA A 71 3.82 -2.60 -13.43
N VAL A 72 2.86 -3.33 -14.04
CA VAL A 72 1.50 -2.84 -14.27
C VAL A 72 0.73 -2.66 -12.96
N ILE A 73 0.86 -3.60 -12.03
CA ILE A 73 0.19 -3.54 -10.72
C ILE A 73 0.78 -2.41 -9.85
N LEU A 74 2.10 -2.26 -9.83
CA LEU A 74 2.77 -1.15 -9.15
C LEU A 74 2.41 0.20 -9.79
N GLN A 75 2.24 0.24 -11.12
CA GLN A 75 1.70 1.40 -11.82
C GLN A 75 0.28 1.74 -11.37
N GLU A 76 -0.62 0.77 -11.30
CA GLU A 76 -1.99 0.96 -10.83
C GLU A 76 -2.05 1.44 -9.37
N ILE A 77 -1.21 0.86 -8.50
CA ILE A 77 -1.09 1.29 -7.11
C ILE A 77 -0.56 2.73 -7.01
N SER A 78 0.39 3.10 -7.86
CA SER A 78 0.93 4.47 -7.88
C SER A 78 -0.05 5.49 -8.42
N LYS A 79 -0.85 5.12 -9.43
CA LYS A 79 -2.00 5.93 -9.86
C LYS A 79 -2.99 6.13 -8.72
N ALA A 80 -3.23 5.12 -7.90
CA ALA A 80 -4.06 5.27 -6.72
C ALA A 80 -3.42 6.25 -5.71
N LEU A 81 -2.11 6.17 -5.49
CA LEU A 81 -1.38 7.02 -4.54
C LEU A 81 -1.17 8.48 -5.02
N THR A 82 -1.37 8.74 -6.32
CA THR A 82 -1.30 10.10 -6.91
C THR A 82 -2.63 10.85 -6.91
N PHE A 83 -3.75 10.19 -6.61
CA PHE A 83 -4.96 10.87 -6.13
C PHE A 83 -4.61 11.66 -4.86
N PRO A 84 -5.26 12.80 -4.50
CA PRO A 84 -4.91 13.56 -3.28
C PRO A 84 -4.76 12.57 -2.12
N GLY A 85 -3.53 12.33 -1.62
CA GLY A 85 -3.01 10.99 -1.24
C GLY A 85 -3.83 10.07 -0.30
N MET A 86 -3.32 8.85 -0.10
CA MET A 86 -3.95 7.81 0.72
C MET A 86 -3.73 8.00 2.22
N HIS A 87 -4.79 7.99 3.02
CA HIS A 87 -4.68 8.14 4.46
C HIS A 87 -4.13 6.88 5.14
N SER A 88 -4.42 5.71 4.58
CA SER A 88 -3.92 4.43 5.07
C SER A 88 -3.79 3.43 3.93
N ILE A 89 -2.76 2.61 3.98
CA ILE A 89 -2.53 1.48 3.10
C ILE A 89 -2.69 0.23 3.94
N ILE A 90 -3.57 -0.67 3.53
CA ILE A 90 -3.83 -1.92 4.24
C ILE A 90 -3.33 -3.08 3.38
N TYR A 91 -2.31 -3.76 3.90
CA TYR A 91 -1.80 -4.99 3.31
C TYR A 91 -2.62 -6.18 3.80
N ILE A 92 -3.32 -6.84 2.87
CA ILE A 92 -4.21 -7.97 3.15
C ILE A 92 -3.43 -9.28 3.05
N LEU A 93 -3.49 -10.07 4.13
CA LEU A 93 -2.87 -11.40 4.22
C LEU A 93 -3.86 -12.42 4.77
N GLN A 94 -3.86 -13.64 4.24
CA GLN A 94 -4.64 -14.71 4.85
C GLN A 94 -3.90 -15.34 6.02
N ILE A 95 -4.63 -15.66 7.09
CA ILE A 95 -4.08 -16.46 8.19
C ILE A 95 -3.76 -17.87 7.70
N GLY A 96 -2.51 -18.28 7.85
CA GLY A 96 -2.06 -19.62 7.50
C GLY A 96 -0.57 -19.66 7.17
N ARG A 97 -0.20 -20.70 6.41
CA ARG A 97 1.17 -20.86 5.89
C ARG A 97 1.40 -19.82 4.80
N MET A 98 2.40 -18.97 5.00
CA MET A 98 2.91 -18.08 3.96
C MET A 98 3.46 -18.89 2.78
N THR A 99 2.93 -18.62 1.62
CA THR A 99 3.41 -19.11 0.33
C THR A 99 4.67 -18.33 -0.10
N ALA A 100 5.44 -18.88 -1.04
CA ALA A 100 6.60 -18.19 -1.61
C ALA A 100 6.18 -16.90 -2.33
N GLU A 101 5.04 -16.94 -3.01
CA GLU A 101 4.41 -15.80 -3.67
C GLU A 101 4.08 -14.66 -2.70
N GLU A 102 3.46 -14.98 -1.55
CA GLU A 102 3.18 -13.96 -0.52
C GLU A 102 4.46 -13.36 0.05
N GLN A 103 5.52 -14.15 0.23
CA GLN A 103 6.82 -13.65 0.69
C GLN A 103 7.44 -12.70 -0.34
N SER A 104 7.48 -13.10 -1.61
CA SER A 104 8.00 -12.25 -2.69
C SER A 104 7.20 -10.96 -2.85
N THR A 105 5.87 -11.02 -2.69
CA THR A 105 5.03 -9.82 -2.73
C THR A 105 5.33 -8.85 -1.59
N ILE A 106 5.61 -9.37 -0.38
CA ILE A 106 6.00 -8.52 0.75
C ILE A 106 7.37 -7.88 0.50
N GLU A 107 8.34 -8.64 -0.03
CA GLU A 107 9.67 -8.11 -0.37
C GLU A 107 9.56 -6.97 -1.37
N ILE A 108 8.86 -7.18 -2.50
CA ILE A 108 8.66 -6.13 -3.51
C ILE A 108 7.92 -4.94 -2.93
N PHE A 109 6.90 -5.16 -2.09
CA PHE A 109 6.23 -4.08 -1.41
C PHE A 109 7.19 -3.28 -0.52
N MET A 110 8.04 -3.95 0.28
CA MET A 110 8.97 -3.26 1.17
C MET A 110 10.06 -2.50 0.42
N ASP A 111 10.57 -3.07 -0.67
CA ASP A 111 11.56 -2.46 -1.55
C ASP A 111 10.97 -1.22 -2.22
N TYR A 112 9.72 -1.33 -2.70
CA TYR A 112 9.03 -0.26 -3.43
C TYR A 112 8.61 0.92 -2.56
N PHE A 113 7.99 0.65 -1.40
CA PHE A 113 7.35 1.67 -0.58
C PHE A 113 8.29 2.25 0.48
N GLY A 114 9.43 1.60 0.73
CA GLY A 114 10.47 2.12 1.62
C GLY A 114 9.98 2.40 3.05
N ASP A 115 10.79 3.17 3.80
CA ASP A 115 10.49 3.48 5.20
C ASP A 115 9.40 4.55 5.34
N GLU A 116 9.27 5.45 4.38
CA GLU A 116 8.37 6.62 4.46
C GLU A 116 6.90 6.23 4.38
N VAL A 117 6.58 5.23 3.58
CA VAL A 117 5.21 4.76 3.43
C VAL A 117 4.83 3.82 4.58
N SER A 118 5.82 3.21 5.24
CA SER A 118 5.58 2.24 6.31
C SER A 118 4.72 2.82 7.44
N ASP A 119 4.87 4.12 7.73
CA ASP A 119 4.07 4.87 8.70
C ASP A 119 2.56 4.85 8.40
N PHE A 120 2.17 4.69 7.14
CA PHE A 120 0.77 4.65 6.69
C PHE A 120 0.23 3.23 6.52
N VAL A 121 1.08 2.23 6.71
CA VAL A 121 0.77 0.82 6.44
C VAL A 121 0.31 0.10 7.70
N SER A 122 -0.74 -0.69 7.54
CA SER A 122 -1.15 -1.72 8.50
C SER A 122 -1.42 -3.05 7.78
N VAL A 123 -1.33 -4.15 8.52
CA VAL A 123 -1.66 -5.49 8.02
C VAL A 123 -3.04 -5.92 8.52
N VAL A 124 -3.90 -6.38 7.61
CA VAL A 124 -5.15 -7.08 7.98
C VAL A 124 -5.03 -8.54 7.62
N PHE A 125 -5.09 -9.37 8.66
CA PHE A 125 -5.09 -10.82 8.59
C PHE A 125 -6.52 -11.35 8.40
N THR A 126 -6.88 -11.79 7.20
CA THR A 126 -8.17 -12.39 6.89
C THR A 126 -8.23 -13.86 7.35
N ASN A 127 -9.42 -14.45 7.39
CA ASN A 127 -9.67 -15.80 7.91
C ASN A 127 -9.37 -15.95 9.41
N LYS A 128 -9.73 -14.93 10.22
CA LYS A 128 -9.57 -14.93 11.70
C LYS A 128 -10.12 -16.19 12.37
N ASP A 129 -11.17 -16.79 11.82
CA ASP A 129 -11.78 -18.02 12.32
C ASP A 129 -10.79 -19.21 12.39
N ARG A 130 -9.74 -19.19 11.56
CA ARG A 130 -8.65 -20.20 11.65
C ARG A 130 -7.89 -20.14 12.97
N LEU A 131 -7.75 -18.96 13.57
CA LEU A 131 -7.10 -18.81 14.87
C LEU A 131 -7.96 -19.42 15.98
N GLN A 132 -9.28 -19.20 15.92
CA GLN A 132 -10.22 -19.77 16.88
C GLN A 132 -10.21 -21.30 16.81
N ASN A 133 -10.25 -21.88 15.61
CA ASN A 133 -10.16 -23.32 15.41
C ASN A 133 -8.85 -23.92 15.93
N ALA A 134 -7.77 -23.14 15.95
CA ALA A 134 -6.48 -23.52 16.48
C ALA A 134 -6.29 -23.14 17.97
N ASN A 135 -7.35 -22.69 18.66
CA ASN A 135 -7.32 -22.20 20.05
C ASN A 135 -6.22 -21.16 20.30
N THR A 136 -6.07 -20.20 19.38
CA THR A 136 -5.09 -19.11 19.48
C THR A 136 -5.71 -17.77 19.08
N ASN A 137 -4.96 -16.68 19.23
CA ASN A 137 -5.36 -15.34 18.82
C ASN A 137 -4.29 -14.73 17.90
N ILE A 138 -4.60 -13.57 17.31
CA ILE A 138 -3.71 -12.96 16.31
C ILE A 138 -2.37 -12.53 16.92
N LYS A 139 -2.37 -12.10 18.19
CA LYS A 139 -1.16 -11.71 18.90
C LYS A 139 -0.23 -12.90 19.09
N ASP A 140 -0.76 -14.02 19.57
CA ASP A 140 0.02 -15.25 19.74
C ASP A 140 0.55 -15.80 18.42
N PHE A 141 -0.23 -15.68 17.33
CA PHE A 141 0.23 -16.02 15.98
C PHE A 141 1.43 -15.16 15.56
N VAL A 142 1.33 -13.83 15.67
CA VAL A 142 2.41 -12.92 15.30
C VAL A 142 3.65 -13.15 16.18
N GLU A 143 3.48 -13.26 17.50
CA GLU A 143 4.61 -13.36 18.43
C GLU A 143 5.33 -14.71 18.38
N ASN A 144 4.60 -15.80 18.15
CA ASN A 144 5.14 -17.16 18.30
C ASN A 144 5.23 -17.96 17.00
N LYS A 145 4.53 -17.55 15.93
CA LYS A 145 4.48 -18.30 14.66
C LYS A 145 5.10 -17.56 13.49
N VAL A 146 5.19 -16.23 13.54
CA VAL A 146 5.90 -15.43 12.53
C VAL A 146 7.37 -15.32 12.93
N LYS A 147 8.27 -15.73 12.03
CA LYS A 147 9.71 -15.58 12.25
C LYS A 147 10.11 -14.11 12.02
N LYS A 148 10.90 -13.53 12.94
CA LYS A 148 11.31 -12.11 12.86
C LYS A 148 12.16 -11.78 11.62
N ASP A 149 12.93 -12.74 11.15
CA ASP A 149 13.81 -12.67 9.96
C ASP A 149 13.09 -13.03 8.65
N SER A 150 11.81 -13.39 8.70
CA SER A 150 11.01 -13.59 7.47
C SER A 150 10.54 -12.26 6.87
N PRO A 151 10.15 -12.21 5.58
CA PRO A 151 9.60 -11.01 4.96
C PRO A 151 8.42 -10.41 5.75
N LEU A 152 7.50 -11.26 6.22
CA LEU A 152 6.40 -10.82 7.07
C LEU A 152 6.88 -10.27 8.43
N GLY A 153 7.88 -10.90 9.04
CA GLY A 153 8.48 -10.39 10.28
C GLY A 153 9.15 -9.02 10.10
N GLY A 154 9.84 -8.84 8.98
CA GLY A 154 10.43 -7.57 8.56
C GLY A 154 9.37 -6.49 8.37
N LEU A 155 8.31 -6.79 7.60
CA LEU A 155 7.18 -5.88 7.39
C LEU A 155 6.53 -5.48 8.71
N LEU A 156 6.17 -6.45 9.57
CA LEU A 156 5.52 -6.18 10.85
C LEU A 156 6.40 -5.33 11.78
N THR A 157 7.72 -5.56 11.79
CA THR A 157 8.66 -4.75 12.55
C THR A 157 8.69 -3.31 12.02
N LYS A 158 8.78 -3.15 10.70
CA LYS A 158 8.85 -1.86 10.01
C LYS A 158 7.60 -1.01 10.23
N ILE A 159 6.42 -1.64 10.27
CA ILE A 159 5.15 -0.95 10.53
C ILE A 159 4.80 -0.85 12.03
N ASN A 160 5.77 -1.04 12.92
CA ASN A 160 5.57 -0.98 14.39
C ASN A 160 4.43 -1.90 14.89
N ASN A 161 4.32 -3.10 14.33
CA ASN A 161 3.32 -4.10 14.67
C ASN A 161 1.86 -3.60 14.53
N ARG A 162 1.59 -2.70 13.57
CA ARG A 162 0.23 -2.32 13.18
C ARG A 162 -0.45 -3.47 12.41
N TYR A 163 -1.10 -4.38 13.14
CA TYR A 163 -1.87 -5.46 12.54
C TYR A 163 -3.23 -5.69 13.23
N ILE A 164 -4.18 -6.24 12.47
CA ILE A 164 -5.55 -6.57 12.90
C ILE A 164 -5.95 -7.89 12.23
N SER A 165 -6.99 -8.55 12.73
CA SER A 165 -7.56 -9.74 12.07
C SER A 165 -9.04 -9.54 11.75
N LEU A 166 -9.47 -10.09 10.61
CA LEU A 166 -10.83 -10.02 10.08
C LEU A 166 -11.38 -11.44 9.87
N GLY A 167 -12.54 -11.74 10.47
CA GLY A 167 -13.26 -13.00 10.28
C GLY A 167 -14.02 -13.09 8.95
N LEU A 168 -14.48 -14.30 8.62
CA LEU A 168 -15.27 -14.61 7.43
C LEU A 168 -16.68 -14.01 7.48
N LYS A 169 -17.23 -13.87 8.69
CA LYS A 169 -18.48 -13.16 8.91
C LYS A 169 -18.14 -11.68 9.09
N ASN A 170 -18.86 -10.80 8.38
CA ASN A 170 -18.81 -9.34 8.58
C ASN A 170 -19.14 -9.00 10.04
N ASN A 171 -18.14 -9.12 10.92
CA ASN A 171 -18.24 -8.81 12.31
C ASN A 171 -18.01 -7.32 12.47
N GLU A 172 -19.04 -6.60 12.91
CA GLU A 172 -18.98 -5.16 13.16
C GLU A 172 -17.80 -4.78 14.05
N GLN A 173 -17.42 -5.65 15.00
CA GLN A 173 -16.26 -5.42 15.87
C GLN A 173 -14.94 -5.44 15.11
N ASP A 174 -14.76 -6.38 14.17
CA ASP A 174 -13.53 -6.48 13.38
C ASP A 174 -13.42 -5.26 12.44
N VAL A 175 -14.53 -4.89 11.78
CA VAL A 175 -14.62 -3.69 10.94
C VAL A 175 -14.35 -2.43 11.75
N HIS A 176 -14.88 -2.34 12.97
CA HIS A 176 -14.61 -1.24 13.89
C HIS A 176 -13.13 -1.14 14.25
N MET A 177 -12.48 -2.25 14.56
CA MET A 177 -11.04 -2.28 14.83
C MET A 177 -10.21 -1.80 13.62
N ILE A 178 -10.59 -2.18 12.39
CA ILE A 178 -9.91 -1.72 11.17
C ILE A 178 -10.01 -0.21 11.04
N ILE A 179 -11.21 0.35 11.18
CA ILE A 179 -11.41 1.80 11.05
C ILE A 179 -10.76 2.59 12.19
N GLU A 180 -10.74 2.07 13.40
CA GLU A 180 -9.98 2.66 14.51
C GLU A 180 -8.47 2.63 14.25
N ASN A 181 -7.95 1.55 13.67
CA ASN A 181 -6.54 1.50 13.29
C ASN A 181 -6.20 2.50 12.20
N VAL A 182 -7.03 2.63 11.16
CA VAL A 182 -6.87 3.67 10.12
C VAL A 182 -6.82 5.05 10.75
N TYR A 183 -7.76 5.36 11.66
CA TYR A 183 -7.79 6.64 12.35
C TYR A 183 -6.54 6.90 13.19
N ASN A 184 -6.10 5.90 13.96
CA ASN A 184 -4.90 6.01 14.79
C ASN A 184 -3.64 6.17 13.93
N THR A 185 -3.55 5.48 12.80
CA THR A 185 -2.46 5.62 11.83
C THR A 185 -2.38 7.07 11.31
N VAL A 186 -3.51 7.63 10.86
CA VAL A 186 -3.56 9.03 10.39
C VAL A 186 -3.20 10.02 11.49
N ARG A 187 -3.74 9.82 12.70
CA ARG A 187 -3.48 10.69 13.86
C ARG A 187 -2.02 10.65 14.28
N ASN A 188 -1.42 9.46 14.35
CA ASN A 188 -0.01 9.29 14.72
C ASN A 188 0.93 9.91 13.68
N ASN A 189 0.50 9.96 12.42
CA ASN A 189 1.23 10.63 11.35
C ASN A 189 0.97 12.14 11.31
N GLY A 190 0.27 12.72 12.29
CA GLY A 190 0.00 14.15 12.38
C GLY A 190 -0.93 14.67 11.28
N GLY A 191 -1.80 13.81 10.74
CA GLY A 191 -2.65 14.15 9.58
C GLY A 191 -1.89 14.24 8.26
N ARG A 192 -0.63 13.82 8.23
CA ARG A 192 0.13 13.66 6.98
C ARG A 192 -0.52 12.60 6.13
N ILE A 193 -0.29 12.72 4.83
CA ILE A 193 -0.67 11.77 3.81
C ILE A 193 0.58 11.59 2.95
N PRO A 194 0.95 10.36 2.52
CA PRO A 194 1.96 10.16 1.49
C PRO A 194 1.56 10.98 0.27
N ASP A 195 2.36 11.99 -0.06
CA ASP A 195 2.12 12.93 -1.16
C ASP A 195 3.14 12.65 -2.27
N GLY A 196 2.65 12.51 -3.49
CA GLY A 196 3.47 12.37 -4.70
C GLY A 196 4.36 11.12 -4.74
N MET A 197 3.88 10.07 -5.43
CA MET A 197 4.73 8.95 -5.84
C MET A 197 4.71 8.85 -7.37
N PHE A 198 5.84 9.17 -7.99
CA PHE A 198 5.97 9.13 -9.45
C PHE A 198 6.90 7.98 -9.86
N ILE A 199 6.54 7.34 -10.98
CA ILE A 199 7.26 6.19 -11.55
C ILE A 199 7.88 6.59 -12.88
N TRP A 200 9.20 6.46 -13.00
CA TRP A 200 9.96 6.50 -14.25
C TRP A 200 10.48 5.10 -14.58
N LYS A 201 10.55 4.68 -15.84
CA LYS A 201 11.16 3.39 -16.24
C LYS A 201 12.52 3.67 -16.91
N LYS A 202 13.59 3.03 -16.44
CA LYS A 202 14.96 3.13 -16.98
C LYS A 202 15.16 2.27 -18.23
N CYS A 203 15.96 2.80 -19.16
CA CYS A 203 16.79 2.05 -20.11
C CYS A 203 18.21 1.99 -19.55
N ASP A 204 18.84 0.81 -19.55
CA ASP A 204 20.23 0.37 -19.35
C ASP A 204 21.21 1.16 -18.44
N ARG A 205 21.15 2.51 -18.32
CA ARG A 205 21.98 3.37 -17.43
C ARG A 205 21.29 4.69 -16.97
N ALA A 206 20.32 4.66 -16.05
CA ALA A 206 19.99 5.77 -15.15
C ALA A 206 21.16 6.11 -14.23
N ASP A 207 21.61 7.34 -14.36
CA ASP A 207 22.15 8.17 -13.28
C ASP A 207 21.10 9.26 -13.00
N ALA A 208 20.88 9.62 -11.73
CA ALA A 208 20.04 10.76 -11.34
C ALA A 208 20.93 11.83 -10.71
N THR A 209 20.90 13.05 -11.25
CA THR A 209 21.66 14.20 -10.73
C THR A 209 20.70 15.21 -10.10
N ILE A 210 20.91 15.51 -8.82
CA ILE A 210 20.23 16.62 -8.13
C ILE A 210 21.10 17.87 -8.26
N GLY A 211 20.49 19.01 -8.60
CA GLY A 211 21.12 20.32 -8.47
C GLY A 211 21.46 20.64 -7.00
N ASP A 212 22.73 20.50 -6.65
CA ASP A 212 23.51 20.98 -5.48
C ASP A 212 22.98 20.91 -4.03
N ARG A 213 21.70 20.67 -3.69
CA ARG A 213 21.24 20.80 -2.28
C ARG A 213 20.13 19.85 -1.79
N GLY A 214 19.82 18.77 -2.50
CA GLY A 214 18.84 17.76 -2.05
C GLY A 214 19.46 16.38 -1.88
N ARG A 215 19.00 15.61 -0.89
CA ARG A 215 19.25 14.17 -0.83
C ARG A 215 18.11 13.47 -1.57
N ILE A 216 18.43 12.59 -2.53
CA ILE A 216 17.46 11.59 -3.02
C ILE A 216 17.21 10.65 -1.86
N TRP A 217 15.97 10.53 -1.40
CA TRP A 217 15.61 9.60 -0.33
C TRP A 217 14.91 8.41 -0.98
N ASN A 218 15.71 7.37 -1.21
CA ASN A 218 15.45 6.14 -1.96
C ASN A 218 15.17 6.33 -3.47
N TYR A 219 16.21 6.06 -4.27
CA TYR A 219 16.03 5.40 -5.55
C TYR A 219 16.29 3.92 -5.28
N ASP A 220 15.31 3.05 -5.51
CA ASP A 220 15.59 1.62 -5.61
C ASP A 220 15.51 1.22 -7.08
N ILE A 221 16.56 0.58 -7.57
CA ILE A 221 16.62 0.08 -8.94
C ILE A 221 16.16 -1.36 -8.87
N HIS A 222 14.84 -1.55 -8.84
CA HIS A 222 14.25 -2.87 -9.01
C HIS A 222 13.65 -2.95 -10.42
N ASN A 223 14.18 -3.85 -11.25
CA ASN A 223 13.67 -4.15 -12.60
C ASN A 223 13.40 -2.94 -13.49
N ASP A 224 14.42 -2.06 -13.65
CA ASP A 224 14.37 -0.94 -14.59
C ASP A 224 13.31 0.13 -14.28
N VAL A 225 13.00 0.39 -13.01
CA VAL A 225 12.06 1.44 -12.60
C VAL A 225 12.71 2.36 -11.54
N VAL A 226 12.52 3.68 -11.67
CA VAL A 226 12.98 4.75 -10.77
C VAL A 226 11.77 5.42 -10.13
N PHE A 227 11.74 5.42 -8.80
CA PHE A 227 10.68 6.06 -8.00
C PHE A 227 11.18 7.38 -7.41
N VAL A 228 10.31 8.39 -7.38
CA VAL A 228 10.53 9.59 -6.55
C VAL A 228 9.35 9.72 -5.61
N CYS A 229 9.65 9.58 -4.31
CA CYS A 229 8.74 9.83 -3.20
C CYS A 229 9.24 11.06 -2.43
N CYS A 230 8.32 11.86 -1.88
CA CYS A 230 8.65 13.01 -1.03
C CYS A 230 7.98 12.89 0.33
N ARG A 231 8.79 12.75 1.39
CA ARG A 231 8.33 12.59 2.79
C ARG A 231 7.39 13.70 3.31
N SER A 232 7.57 14.92 2.84
CA SER A 232 6.83 16.11 3.30
C SER A 232 6.62 17.15 2.22
N GLY A 233 6.77 16.70 0.98
CA GLY A 233 7.03 17.55 -0.15
C GLY A 233 5.95 17.49 -1.20
N LYS A 234 5.71 18.62 -1.87
CA LYS A 234 4.80 18.67 -3.02
C LYS A 234 5.59 18.59 -4.29
N ILE A 235 5.17 17.71 -5.18
CA ILE A 235 5.64 17.71 -6.55
C ILE A 235 5.02 18.92 -7.25
N MET A 236 5.87 19.84 -7.69
CA MET A 236 5.47 21.12 -8.25
C MET A 236 5.26 21.03 -9.75
N SER A 237 6.07 20.24 -10.44
CA SER A 237 5.95 20.01 -11.88
C SER A 237 6.77 18.80 -12.31
N VAL A 238 6.28 18.08 -13.29
CA VAL A 238 7.04 17.05 -14.02
C VAL A 238 7.02 17.39 -15.50
N ASP A 239 8.21 17.46 -16.11
CA ASP A 239 8.40 17.72 -17.53
C ASP A 239 9.43 16.73 -18.10
N GLY A 240 8.92 15.65 -18.71
CA GLY A 240 9.72 14.55 -19.23
C GLY A 240 10.68 13.98 -18.19
N ARG A 241 11.97 14.26 -18.39
CA ARG A 241 13.10 13.77 -17.57
C ARG A 241 13.40 14.64 -16.34
N ARG A 242 12.59 15.66 -16.08
CA ARG A 242 12.78 16.62 -15.00
C ARG A 242 11.60 16.60 -14.04
N CYS A 243 11.88 16.54 -12.74
CA CYS A 243 10.89 16.63 -11.68
C CYS A 243 11.30 17.74 -10.70
N ILE A 244 10.41 18.70 -10.46
CA ILE A 244 10.60 19.73 -9.44
C ILE A 244 9.74 19.36 -8.25
N VAL A 245 10.39 19.17 -7.10
CA VAL A 245 9.70 18.87 -5.84
C VAL A 245 10.00 19.95 -4.81
N THR A 246 9.12 20.13 -3.84
CA THR A 246 9.38 20.96 -2.66
C THR A 246 9.61 20.05 -1.48
N GLU A 247 10.58 20.29 -0.61
CA GLU A 247 10.76 19.55 0.64
C GLU A 247 11.21 20.51 1.73
N GLY A 248 10.49 20.55 2.86
CA GLY A 248 10.81 21.48 3.95
C GLY A 248 10.87 22.96 3.56
N GLY A 249 10.14 23.36 2.51
CA GLY A 249 10.15 24.72 1.95
C GLY A 249 11.22 24.99 0.89
N ASN A 250 12.14 24.06 0.64
CA ASN A 250 13.15 24.16 -0.42
C ASN A 250 12.61 23.55 -1.71
N LYS A 251 13.00 24.10 -2.86
CA LYS A 251 12.77 23.46 -4.17
C LYS A 251 13.96 22.59 -4.52
N LEU A 252 13.70 21.36 -4.94
CA LEU A 252 14.67 20.41 -5.45
C LEU A 252 14.37 20.14 -6.92
N ASP A 253 15.41 20.20 -7.74
CA ASP A 253 15.36 19.94 -9.18
C ASP A 253 16.03 18.59 -9.44
N ILE A 254 15.23 17.62 -9.87
CA ILE A 254 15.64 16.24 -10.07
C ILE A 254 15.67 15.96 -11.56
N HIS A 255 16.85 15.66 -12.09
CA HIS A 255 17.03 15.18 -13.44
C HIS A 255 17.19 13.66 -13.44
N ILE A 256 16.30 12.98 -14.18
CA ILE A 256 16.25 11.53 -14.30
C ILE A 256 16.60 11.17 -15.74
N ASN A 257 17.65 10.39 -15.96
CA ASN A 257 18.08 10.00 -17.31
C ASN A 257 17.17 8.95 -17.98
N CYS A 258 15.89 8.89 -17.63
CA CYS A 258 14.90 7.89 -18.02
C CYS A 258 13.58 8.55 -18.40
N ASP A 259 12.81 7.93 -19.29
CA ASP A 259 11.55 8.49 -19.74
C ASP A 259 10.45 8.33 -18.67
N LEU A 260 9.66 9.39 -18.49
CA LEU A 260 8.50 9.39 -17.60
C LEU A 260 7.47 8.41 -18.14
N VAL A 261 7.17 7.38 -17.36
CA VAL A 261 6.12 6.42 -17.71
C VAL A 261 4.79 6.82 -17.09
N ILE A 262 4.81 7.40 -15.89
CA ILE A 262 3.61 7.96 -15.24
C ILE A 262 3.92 9.32 -14.62
N GLY A 263 3.29 10.35 -15.17
CA GLY A 263 3.15 11.66 -14.54
C GLY A 263 1.70 11.86 -14.10
N ALA A 264 1.47 12.14 -12.82
CA ALA A 264 0.25 12.83 -12.43
C ALA A 264 0.41 14.31 -12.82
N SER A 265 -0.48 14.80 -13.68
CA SER A 265 -0.64 16.22 -13.99
C SER A 265 -1.22 16.99 -12.81
#